data_AF-A0A9W9W1P6-F1
#
_entry.id   AF-A0A9W9W1P6-F1
#
_cell.length_a   1.000
_cell.length_b   1.000
_cell.length_c   1.000
_cell.angle_alpha   90.00
_cell.angle_beta   90.00
_cell.angle_gamma   90.00
#
_symmetry.space_group_name_H-M   'P 1'
#
loop_
_entity.id
_entity.type
_entity.pdbx_description
1 polymer ?
#
loop_
_entity_poly.entity_id
_entity_poly.type
_entity_poly.pdbx_seq_one_letter_code
_entity_poly.pdbx_strand_id
1 'polypeptide(L)'
;MGTKNDDGRHTTILSRSAGDERFAATSIIRGCMEMLEGRPEWAEVLHAWSKTEKMGLAWKRYDRLEWIFGVNEENMYGSIAMQSSHDLELRPRHHYSTAIKQSGEKEQEPPPIEGFLIRLTSQKGMHQRMNKMFFKRLYFFTQDHYLLFCRPAKAFPPTPPKFASACMDEESGIPTSRQILNEMPMSWDIDPYPIDDGEISWLTNGNDEFVQRHDEEAYAQKQRNIHNMSQADGYIDLCRVTGVRIVQRGSSPADPNIGEGPAVDFQPEPTDSRQEDGATREFDDDKTFEMTLENGLVIRLQAYDAFTRDEWIKRLDTLVKYWRMRHADDAAELQAVRNRNLKLLEIDEEMESVVGQFAKKWEVKKAEASPHLHNMCALSGCRTIKMSGQLYRKPRRHTTFTKCHVLLTAGKLLVFRSTLRKGNGVVVPHIHQEHETTIDLNDCYIYSGLVTENDLLYANQTFDSNNPGLHALPRAYLSSDVFTSRDEDTAITFVLWQPTKKSLFRAQETGAQGKAKRSLRHVTTLGKHGRTIVFKARSRVEKDQWVLSISSEIDRLQEEKPEDIRIVSQ
;
A
#
# COMPACT_ATOMS: atom_id res chain seq x y z
N MET A 1 35.73 33.22 54.19
CA MET A 1 35.98 32.07 53.30
C MET A 1 34.70 31.79 52.54
N GLY A 2 34.59 32.32 51.32
CA GLY A 2 33.44 32.11 50.45
C GLY A 2 33.72 30.94 49.52
N THR A 3 32.92 29.89 49.62
CA THR A 3 32.85 28.79 48.65
C THR A 3 31.97 29.24 47.49
N LYS A 4 32.55 29.34 46.29
CA LYS A 4 31.86 29.63 45.05
C LYS A 4 31.04 28.39 44.63
N ASN A 5 29.76 28.60 44.35
CA ASN A 5 28.84 27.66 43.71
C ASN A 5 29.36 27.28 42.31
N ASP A 6 29.55 25.99 42.06
CA ASP A 6 29.88 25.40 40.75
C ASP A 6 28.66 24.74 40.06
N ASP A 7 27.45 24.92 40.61
CA ASP A 7 26.21 24.30 40.10
C ASP A 7 25.73 24.86 38.75
N GLY A 8 26.22 26.03 38.35
CA GLY A 8 25.82 26.69 37.10
C GLY A 8 26.47 26.11 35.84
N ARG A 9 27.61 25.40 35.96
CA ARG A 9 28.31 24.77 34.83
C ARG A 9 27.76 23.38 34.50
N HIS A 10 27.32 22.62 35.48
CA HIS A 10 26.72 21.30 35.26
C HIS A 10 25.35 21.37 34.59
N THR A 11 24.53 22.37 34.93
CA THR A 11 23.19 22.57 34.34
C THR A 11 23.23 23.10 32.91
N THR A 12 24.26 23.86 32.52
CA THR A 12 24.43 24.32 31.13
C THR A 12 25.03 23.25 30.21
N ILE A 13 25.82 22.30 30.74
CA ILE A 13 26.30 21.15 29.98
C ILE A 13 25.15 20.16 29.73
N LEU A 14 24.31 19.91 30.75
CA LEU A 14 23.11 19.06 30.63
C LEU A 14 22.03 19.67 29.72
N SER A 15 21.88 20.99 29.69
CA SER A 15 20.90 21.64 28.79
C SER A 15 21.38 21.76 27.34
N ARG A 16 22.71 21.87 27.12
CA ARG A 16 23.30 21.74 25.78
C ARG A 16 23.29 20.29 25.28
N SER A 17 23.56 19.32 26.15
CA SER A 17 23.45 17.89 25.77
C SER A 17 22.00 17.52 25.51
N ALA A 18 21.03 17.99 26.30
CA ALA A 18 19.60 17.74 26.09
C ALA A 18 19.02 18.35 24.79
N GLY A 19 19.71 19.31 24.16
CA GLY A 19 19.35 19.84 22.84
C GLY A 19 19.85 18.96 21.68
N ASP A 20 21.08 18.45 21.81
CA ASP A 20 21.72 17.51 20.85
C ASP A 20 21.27 16.04 21.04
N GLU A 21 20.78 15.67 22.23
CA GLU A 21 20.30 14.33 22.61
C GLU A 21 18.88 14.03 22.15
N ARG A 22 18.13 15.02 21.63
CA ARG A 22 16.72 14.81 21.20
C ARG A 22 16.56 13.78 20.08
N PHE A 23 17.64 13.47 19.36
CA PHE A 23 17.64 12.45 18.33
C PHE A 23 18.94 11.64 18.40
N ALA A 24 18.97 10.64 19.28
CA ALA A 24 20.12 9.72 19.41
C ALA A 24 20.53 9.11 18.06
N ALA A 25 19.55 8.79 17.21
CA ALA A 25 19.78 8.31 15.85
C ALA A 25 20.55 9.32 14.99
N THR A 26 20.14 10.60 14.97
CA THR A 26 20.84 11.67 14.23
C THR A 26 22.27 11.86 14.71
N SER A 27 22.47 11.82 16.03
CA SER A 27 23.81 11.92 16.62
C SER A 27 24.71 10.73 16.25
N ILE A 28 24.16 9.51 16.19
CA ILE A 28 24.89 8.31 15.72
C ILE A 28 25.25 8.45 14.24
N ILE A 29 24.28 8.84 13.39
CA ILE A 29 24.53 9.04 11.95
C ILE A 29 25.63 10.07 11.74
N ARG A 30 25.52 11.24 12.36
CA ARG A 30 26.52 12.32 12.29
C ARG A 30 27.91 11.81 12.70
N GLY A 31 28.02 11.17 13.87
CA GLY A 31 29.30 10.65 14.36
C GLY A 31 29.89 9.57 13.45
N CYS A 32 29.07 8.70 12.86
CA CYS A 32 29.53 7.72 11.88
C CYS A 32 30.05 8.40 10.60
N MET A 33 29.35 9.40 10.08
CA MET A 33 29.76 10.12 8.87
C MET A 33 31.07 10.89 9.10
N GLU A 34 31.20 11.62 10.22
CA GLU A 34 32.45 12.31 10.59
C GLU A 34 33.64 11.33 10.69
N MET A 35 33.40 10.14 11.26
CA MET A 35 34.44 9.11 11.39
C MET A 35 34.84 8.49 10.05
N LEU A 36 33.91 8.39 9.09
CA LEU A 36 34.17 7.88 7.74
C LEU A 36 34.84 8.93 6.85
N GLU A 37 34.46 10.20 6.94
CA GLU A 37 35.06 11.31 6.18
C GLU A 37 36.55 11.47 6.47
N GLY A 38 36.98 11.17 7.70
CA GLY A 38 38.39 11.17 8.08
C GLY A 38 39.24 10.06 7.45
N ARG A 39 38.66 9.17 6.62
CA ARG A 39 39.35 8.00 6.04
C ARG A 39 39.29 8.02 4.51
N PRO A 40 40.44 8.12 3.81
CA PRO A 40 40.46 8.21 2.35
C PRO A 40 39.92 6.95 1.65
N GLU A 41 40.02 5.79 2.30
CA GLU A 41 39.46 4.51 1.80
C GLU A 41 37.94 4.56 1.57
N TRP A 42 37.24 5.44 2.27
CA TRP A 42 35.78 5.56 2.21
C TRP A 42 35.31 6.74 1.35
N ALA A 43 36.23 7.56 0.82
CA ALA A 43 35.88 8.78 0.08
C ALA A 43 34.99 8.51 -1.15
N GLU A 44 35.28 7.45 -1.91
CA GLU A 44 34.46 7.05 -3.07
C GLU A 44 33.06 6.59 -2.66
N VAL A 45 32.96 5.83 -1.56
CA VAL A 45 31.69 5.32 -1.03
C VAL A 45 30.84 6.48 -0.51
N LEU A 46 31.45 7.41 0.23
CA LEU A 46 30.77 8.61 0.73
C LEU A 46 30.29 9.52 -0.40
N HIS A 47 31.09 9.66 -1.47
CA HIS A 47 30.70 10.41 -2.65
C HIS A 47 29.59 9.71 -3.45
N ALA A 48 29.51 8.38 -3.43
CA ALA A 48 28.36 7.65 -3.98
C ALA A 48 27.12 7.86 -3.11
N TRP A 49 27.25 7.76 -1.78
CA TRP A 49 26.15 7.93 -0.84
C TRP A 49 25.57 9.34 -0.83
N SER A 50 26.39 10.36 -0.96
CA SER A 50 25.92 11.75 -1.08
C SER A 50 25.03 11.98 -2.30
N LYS A 51 25.12 11.11 -3.32
CA LYS A 51 24.28 11.15 -4.53
C LYS A 51 23.01 10.29 -4.44
N THR A 52 22.97 9.28 -3.58
CA THR A 52 21.95 8.21 -3.63
C THR A 52 20.82 8.31 -2.62
N GLU A 53 20.74 9.37 -1.80
CA GLU A 53 19.69 9.75 -0.81
C GLU A 53 20.28 9.99 0.60
N LYS A 54 19.44 10.45 1.54
CA LYS A 54 19.81 10.67 2.95
C LYS A 54 20.15 9.34 3.64
N MET A 55 21.23 9.33 4.43
CA MET A 55 21.59 8.17 5.24
C MET A 55 20.58 7.93 6.37
N GLY A 56 20.37 6.66 6.71
CA GLY A 56 19.51 6.23 7.81
C GLY A 56 20.08 5.05 8.57
N LEU A 57 19.49 4.77 9.72
CA LEU A 57 19.81 3.59 10.54
C LEU A 57 18.76 2.51 10.35
N ALA A 58 19.18 1.26 10.30
CA ALA A 58 18.29 0.12 10.26
C ALA A 58 18.81 -1.03 11.11
N TRP A 59 17.89 -1.73 11.78
CA TRP A 59 18.17 -3.01 12.42
C TRP A 59 18.07 -4.12 11.39
N LYS A 60 19.19 -4.81 11.13
CA LYS A 60 19.22 -6.01 10.28
C LYS A 60 19.15 -7.27 11.12
N ARG A 61 18.31 -8.22 10.70
CA ARG A 61 18.39 -9.62 11.12
C ARG A 61 18.14 -10.53 9.94
N TYR A 62 19.13 -11.35 9.60
CA TYR A 62 19.12 -12.21 8.42
C TYR A 62 18.80 -11.40 7.15
N ASP A 63 17.63 -11.63 6.54
CA ASP A 63 17.13 -10.96 5.33
C ASP A 63 16.12 -9.82 5.61
N ARG A 64 15.80 -9.58 6.90
CA ARG A 64 14.88 -8.53 7.35
C ARG A 64 15.65 -7.24 7.65
N LEU A 65 15.09 -6.13 7.20
CA LEU A 65 15.57 -4.78 7.49
C LEU A 65 14.46 -3.96 8.14
N GLU A 66 14.72 -3.40 9.32
CA GLU A 66 13.80 -2.56 10.07
C GLU A 66 14.38 -1.16 10.21
N TRP A 67 13.88 -0.22 9.42
CA TRP A 67 14.35 1.16 9.44
C TRP A 67 13.92 1.88 10.72
N ILE A 68 14.86 2.65 11.29
CA ILE A 68 14.60 3.58 12.38
C ILE A 68 14.16 4.91 11.76
N PHE A 69 12.88 5.26 11.94
CA PHE A 69 12.25 6.45 11.35
C PHE A 69 11.10 6.95 12.24
N GLY A 70 10.83 8.25 12.19
CA GLY A 70 9.73 8.87 12.93
C GLY A 70 9.97 8.84 14.45
N VAL A 71 8.96 8.48 15.24
CA VAL A 71 9.08 8.41 16.71
C VAL A 71 10.15 7.43 17.19
N ASN A 72 10.44 6.38 16.42
CA ASN A 72 11.54 5.47 16.74
C ASN A 72 12.93 6.13 16.60
N GLU A 73 13.05 7.17 15.78
CA GLU A 73 14.26 8.00 15.64
C GLU A 73 14.44 8.89 16.87
N GLU A 74 13.34 9.43 17.42
CA GLU A 74 13.30 10.23 18.65
C GLU A 74 13.56 9.36 19.90
N ASN A 75 12.92 8.19 19.96
CA ASN A 75 12.91 7.28 21.12
C ASN A 75 13.76 6.02 20.89
N MET A 76 14.92 6.16 20.26
CA MET A 76 15.79 5.03 19.89
C MET A 76 16.18 4.13 21.08
N TYR A 77 16.16 4.66 22.31
CA TYR A 77 16.43 3.90 23.54
C TYR A 77 15.53 2.67 23.73
N GLY A 78 14.29 2.69 23.24
CA GLY A 78 13.41 1.51 23.28
C GLY A 78 13.90 0.38 22.36
N SER A 79 14.47 0.73 21.21
CA SER A 79 14.96 -0.24 20.22
C SER A 79 16.31 -0.86 20.60
N ILE A 80 17.03 -0.33 21.59
CA ILE A 80 18.37 -0.84 21.97
C ILE A 80 18.34 -2.30 22.42
N ALA A 81 17.20 -2.78 22.94
CA ALA A 81 17.00 -4.19 23.29
C ALA A 81 17.22 -5.13 22.10
N MET A 82 17.02 -4.65 20.87
CA MET A 82 17.25 -5.40 19.64
C MET A 82 18.74 -5.69 19.39
N GLN A 83 19.67 -4.97 20.01
CA GLN A 83 21.13 -5.17 19.83
C GLN A 83 21.59 -6.61 20.12
N SER A 84 20.87 -7.31 21.02
CA SER A 84 21.13 -8.71 21.36
C SER A 84 20.87 -9.68 20.20
N SER A 85 19.99 -9.32 19.27
CA SER A 85 19.49 -10.19 18.20
C SER A 85 19.70 -9.64 16.77
N HIS A 86 19.83 -8.32 16.64
CA HIS A 86 19.95 -7.58 15.38
C HIS A 86 21.28 -6.81 15.33
N ASP A 87 21.74 -6.51 14.13
CA ASP A 87 22.85 -5.59 13.88
C ASP A 87 22.32 -4.21 13.49
N LEU A 88 22.85 -3.16 14.13
CA LEU A 88 22.55 -1.79 13.74
C LEU A 88 23.46 -1.42 12.57
N GLU A 89 22.87 -1.13 11.41
CA GLU A 89 23.60 -0.80 10.20
C GLU A 89 23.26 0.63 9.73
N LEU A 90 24.29 1.35 9.28
CA LEU A 90 24.15 2.63 8.59
C LEU A 90 23.97 2.34 7.09
N ARG A 91 22.86 2.79 6.50
CA ARG A 91 22.52 2.52 5.10
C ARG A 91 21.88 3.73 4.43
N PRO A 92 22.03 3.92 3.11
CA PRO A 92 21.24 4.89 2.36
C PRO A 92 19.76 4.51 2.47
N ARG A 93 18.90 5.46 2.84
CA ARG A 93 17.46 5.29 2.72
C ARG A 93 17.17 5.07 1.23
N HIS A 94 16.40 4.04 0.90
CA HIS A 94 16.01 3.76 -0.48
C HIS A 94 14.49 3.81 -0.56
N HIS A 95 13.98 4.61 -1.49
CA HIS A 95 12.58 4.59 -1.88
C HIS A 95 12.30 3.55 -2.97
N TYR A 96 11.04 3.12 -3.08
CA TYR A 96 10.61 2.22 -4.14
C TYR A 96 10.82 2.90 -5.50
N SER A 97 11.56 2.24 -6.38
CA SER A 97 11.99 2.86 -7.63
C SER A 97 10.81 3.12 -8.56
N THR A 98 10.72 4.34 -9.09
CA THR A 98 9.77 4.76 -10.14
C THR A 98 10.36 4.62 -11.54
N ALA A 99 11.43 3.85 -11.68
CA ALA A 99 12.05 3.59 -12.96
C ALA A 99 12.61 2.17 -13.02
N ILE A 100 12.43 1.54 -14.17
CA ILE A 100 13.01 0.24 -14.48
C ILE A 100 14.20 0.43 -15.42
N LYS A 101 15.25 -0.37 -15.23
CA LYS A 101 16.43 -0.34 -16.10
C LYS A 101 16.36 -1.53 -17.05
N GLN A 102 15.98 -1.28 -18.29
CA GLN A 102 15.91 -2.32 -19.32
C GLN A 102 17.01 -2.11 -20.35
N SER A 103 17.89 -3.10 -20.52
CA SER A 103 18.90 -3.11 -21.60
C SER A 103 19.79 -1.85 -21.68
N GLY A 104 19.94 -1.11 -20.57
CA GLY A 104 20.68 0.16 -20.50
C GLY A 104 19.82 1.42 -20.60
N GLU A 105 18.58 1.34 -21.05
CA GLU A 105 17.62 2.45 -21.06
C GLU A 105 16.79 2.47 -19.76
N LYS A 106 16.52 3.67 -19.25
CA LYS A 106 15.74 3.90 -18.04
C LYS A 106 14.31 4.25 -18.45
N GLU A 107 13.37 3.33 -18.26
CA GLU A 107 11.94 3.57 -18.49
C GLU A 107 11.32 4.09 -17.18
N GLN A 108 10.66 5.24 -17.25
CA GLN A 108 10.00 5.85 -16.09
C GLN A 108 8.58 5.31 -15.92
N GLU A 109 8.10 5.29 -14.68
CA GLU A 109 6.73 4.93 -14.34
C GLU A 109 5.72 5.80 -15.13
N PRO A 110 4.83 5.19 -15.93
CA PRO A 110 3.81 5.92 -16.65
C PRO A 110 2.84 6.61 -15.68
N PRO A 111 2.26 7.77 -16.05
CA PRO A 111 1.34 8.46 -15.16
C PRO A 111 0.04 7.66 -14.97
N PRO A 112 -0.58 7.72 -13.77
CA PRO A 112 -1.85 7.07 -13.52
C PRO A 112 -2.98 7.70 -14.37
N ILE A 113 -4.04 6.93 -14.60
CA ILE A 113 -5.24 7.37 -15.31
C ILE A 113 -6.48 7.15 -14.45
N GLU A 114 -7.41 8.09 -14.51
CA GLU A 114 -8.70 8.02 -13.82
C GLU A 114 -9.82 8.66 -14.63
N GLY A 115 -11.06 8.24 -14.38
CA GLY A 115 -12.23 8.76 -15.09
C GLY A 115 -13.45 7.86 -15.00
N PHE A 116 -14.58 8.35 -15.52
CA PHE A 116 -15.82 7.59 -15.58
C PHE A 116 -15.84 6.67 -16.78
N LEU A 117 -16.15 5.39 -16.57
CA LEU A 117 -16.37 4.41 -17.62
C LEU A 117 -17.64 3.62 -17.34
N ILE A 118 -18.27 3.12 -18.41
CA ILE A 118 -19.41 2.22 -18.32
C ILE A 118 -18.93 0.80 -18.60
N ARG A 119 -19.04 -0.08 -17.62
CA ARG A 119 -18.71 -1.49 -17.76
C ARG A 119 -19.88 -2.23 -18.40
N LEU A 120 -19.64 -2.92 -19.51
CA LEU A 120 -20.65 -3.67 -20.27
C LEU A 120 -20.58 -5.20 -20.04
N THR A 121 -19.79 -5.65 -19.07
CA THR A 121 -19.55 -7.08 -18.77
C THR A 121 -19.73 -7.39 -17.30
N SER A 122 -20.08 -8.64 -16.97
CA SER A 122 -20.28 -9.05 -15.57
C SER A 122 -18.94 -9.38 -14.94
N GLN A 123 -18.94 -9.49 -13.61
CA GLN A 123 -17.80 -10.05 -12.87
C GLN A 123 -17.34 -11.41 -13.41
N LYS A 124 -18.25 -12.26 -13.89
CA LYS A 124 -17.94 -13.61 -14.41
C LYS A 124 -17.57 -13.61 -15.90
N GLY A 125 -17.46 -12.44 -16.53
CA GLY A 125 -17.23 -12.34 -17.98
C GLY A 125 -18.39 -12.81 -18.85
N MET A 126 -19.60 -12.95 -18.28
CA MET A 126 -20.80 -13.03 -19.12
C MET A 126 -21.03 -11.65 -19.73
N HIS A 127 -21.24 -11.61 -21.04
CA HIS A 127 -21.55 -10.40 -21.78
C HIS A 127 -23.06 -10.20 -21.94
N GLN A 128 -23.87 -11.26 -21.83
CA GLN A 128 -25.31 -11.21 -22.12
C GLN A 128 -26.14 -11.96 -21.07
N ARG A 129 -27.31 -11.41 -20.74
CA ARG A 129 -28.39 -12.10 -20.02
C ARG A 129 -29.71 -11.80 -20.72
N MET A 130 -30.45 -12.82 -21.16
CA MET A 130 -31.72 -12.68 -21.89
C MET A 130 -31.64 -11.73 -23.11
N ASN A 131 -30.61 -11.89 -23.94
CA ASN A 131 -30.38 -11.05 -25.14
C ASN A 131 -30.27 -9.55 -24.86
N LYS A 132 -29.71 -9.21 -23.70
CA LYS A 132 -29.31 -7.85 -23.34
C LYS A 132 -27.95 -7.89 -22.65
N MET A 133 -27.09 -6.92 -22.94
CA MET A 133 -25.93 -6.61 -22.11
C MET A 133 -26.39 -5.79 -20.93
N PHE A 134 -25.89 -6.08 -19.74
CA PHE A 134 -26.09 -5.21 -18.60
C PHE A 134 -24.92 -4.23 -18.53
N PHE A 135 -25.18 -3.06 -17.97
CA PHE A 135 -24.16 -2.03 -17.83
C PHE A 135 -24.11 -1.49 -16.41
N LYS A 136 -22.94 -0.99 -16.04
CA LYS A 136 -22.71 -0.31 -14.77
C LYS A 136 -21.79 0.88 -14.93
N ARG A 137 -22.22 2.03 -14.46
CA ARG A 137 -21.43 3.27 -14.44
C ARG A 137 -20.52 3.25 -13.22
N LEU A 138 -19.23 3.40 -13.45
CA LEU A 138 -18.21 3.33 -12.41
C LEU A 138 -17.17 4.43 -12.64
N TYR A 139 -16.58 4.88 -11.54
CA TYR A 139 -15.37 5.70 -11.58
C TYR A 139 -14.17 4.77 -11.45
N PHE A 140 -13.30 4.76 -12.46
CA PHE A 140 -12.08 3.96 -12.49
C PHE A 140 -10.88 4.85 -12.19
N PHE A 141 -9.89 4.31 -11.48
CA PHE A 141 -8.64 5.00 -11.18
C PHE A 141 -7.52 3.98 -10.97
N THR A 142 -6.32 4.29 -11.43
CA THR A 142 -5.15 3.42 -11.26
C THR A 142 -4.34 3.82 -10.04
N GLN A 143 -3.96 2.83 -9.22
CA GLN A 143 -2.99 2.99 -8.13
C GLN A 143 -2.05 1.78 -8.19
N ASP A 144 -0.76 2.03 -8.36
CA ASP A 144 0.21 1.02 -8.77
C ASP A 144 -0.30 0.20 -9.97
N HIS A 145 -0.20 -1.13 -9.91
CA HIS A 145 -0.70 -2.06 -10.92
C HIS A 145 -2.20 -2.40 -10.78
N TYR A 146 -2.93 -1.73 -9.89
CA TYR A 146 -4.36 -1.97 -9.68
C TYR A 146 -5.18 -0.93 -10.44
N LEU A 147 -6.08 -1.39 -11.32
CA LEU A 147 -7.17 -0.58 -11.85
C LEU A 147 -8.37 -0.75 -10.93
N LEU A 148 -8.52 0.17 -9.98
CA LEU A 148 -9.60 0.17 -9.00
C LEU A 148 -10.84 0.86 -9.56
N PHE A 149 -12.00 0.53 -8.99
CA PHE A 149 -13.24 1.22 -9.31
C PHE A 149 -14.13 1.43 -8.09
N CYS A 150 -14.91 2.50 -8.11
CA CYS A 150 -15.95 2.80 -7.13
C CYS A 150 -17.21 3.35 -7.81
N ARG A 151 -18.30 3.43 -7.05
CA ARG A 151 -19.56 4.01 -7.52
C ARG A 151 -19.42 5.53 -7.70
N PRO A 152 -20.03 6.14 -8.74
CA PRO A 152 -19.94 7.58 -8.99
C PRO A 152 -20.30 8.44 -7.77
N ALA A 153 -21.33 8.06 -7.00
CA ALA A 153 -21.75 8.78 -5.80
C ALA A 153 -20.71 8.82 -4.66
N LYS A 154 -19.70 7.93 -4.72
CA LYS A 154 -18.64 7.81 -3.71
C LYS A 154 -17.28 8.27 -4.20
N ALA A 155 -17.15 8.46 -5.51
CA ALA A 155 -15.94 8.93 -6.14
C ALA A 155 -15.65 10.38 -5.74
N PHE A 156 -14.38 10.71 -5.58
CA PHE A 156 -13.91 12.07 -5.45
C PHE A 156 -12.99 12.36 -6.64
N PRO A 157 -13.58 12.78 -7.79
CA PRO A 157 -12.81 13.08 -8.99
C PRO A 157 -11.91 14.30 -8.77
N PRO A 158 -10.85 14.45 -9.58
CA PRO A 158 -9.99 15.61 -9.47
C PRO A 158 -10.76 16.89 -9.73
N THR A 159 -10.43 17.96 -9.02
CA THR A 159 -10.97 19.29 -9.33
C THR A 159 -10.42 19.74 -10.67
N PRO A 160 -11.26 20.28 -11.57
CA PRO A 160 -10.79 20.90 -12.79
C PRO A 160 -9.78 22.02 -12.48
N PRO A 161 -8.83 22.31 -13.39
CA PRO A 161 -7.97 23.47 -13.26
C PRO A 161 -8.81 24.72 -13.02
N LYS A 162 -8.39 25.58 -12.08
CA LYS A 162 -9.07 26.85 -11.83
C LYS A 162 -9.08 27.63 -13.15
N PHE A 163 -10.26 27.82 -13.73
CA PHE A 163 -10.40 28.70 -14.88
C PHE A 163 -9.91 30.08 -14.49
N ALA A 164 -8.95 30.61 -15.24
CA ALA A 164 -8.68 32.03 -15.20
C ALA A 164 -10.02 32.72 -15.49
N SER A 165 -10.40 33.63 -14.60
CA SER A 165 -11.60 34.46 -14.63
C SER A 165 -11.58 35.45 -15.81
N ALA A 166 -11.28 34.98 -17.02
CA ALA A 166 -11.19 35.75 -18.25
C ALA A 166 -12.55 35.83 -18.97
N CYS A 167 -13.52 34.99 -18.60
CA CYS A 167 -14.92 35.07 -19.05
C CYS A 167 -15.82 35.80 -18.03
N MET A 168 -15.27 36.33 -16.94
CA MET A 168 -16.00 37.25 -16.07
C MET A 168 -15.83 38.67 -16.61
N ASP A 169 -16.49 38.94 -17.74
CA ASP A 169 -17.01 40.28 -17.95
C ASP A 169 -17.92 40.56 -16.75
N GLU A 170 -17.63 41.62 -15.99
CA GLU A 170 -18.25 41.99 -14.70
C GLU A 170 -19.80 42.11 -14.74
N GLU A 171 -20.42 41.93 -15.91
CA GLU A 171 -21.86 42.04 -16.15
C GLU A 171 -22.59 40.70 -16.38
N SER A 172 -21.92 39.55 -16.47
CA SER A 172 -22.58 38.26 -16.71
C SER A 172 -22.59 37.34 -15.47
N GLY A 173 -23.80 36.91 -15.05
CA GLY A 173 -24.01 36.12 -13.85
C GLY A 173 -23.38 34.73 -13.86
N ILE A 174 -23.49 34.01 -12.73
CA ILE A 174 -22.96 32.66 -12.51
C ILE A 174 -23.23 31.76 -13.74
N PRO A 175 -22.19 31.25 -14.44
CA PRO A 175 -22.38 30.46 -15.64
C PRO A 175 -23.17 29.19 -15.34
N THR A 176 -24.04 28.79 -16.27
CA THR A 176 -24.82 27.55 -16.12
C THR A 176 -23.92 26.32 -16.20
N SER A 177 -24.29 25.24 -15.51
CA SER A 177 -23.50 24.00 -15.46
C SER A 177 -23.15 23.43 -16.85
N ARG A 178 -23.98 23.68 -17.87
CA ARG A 178 -23.72 23.26 -19.26
C ARG A 178 -22.64 24.10 -19.95
N GLN A 179 -22.57 25.41 -19.67
CA GLN A 179 -21.54 26.29 -20.22
C GLN A 179 -20.17 25.91 -19.63
N ILE A 180 -20.12 25.66 -18.32
CA ILE A 180 -18.92 25.17 -17.64
C ILE A 180 -18.45 23.84 -18.25
N LEU A 181 -19.37 22.88 -18.46
CA LEU A 181 -19.03 21.57 -19.05
C LEU A 181 -18.48 21.67 -20.48
N ASN A 182 -18.96 22.62 -21.29
CA ASN A 182 -18.48 22.79 -22.67
C ASN A 182 -17.10 23.44 -22.74
N GLU A 183 -16.74 24.27 -21.77
CA GLU A 183 -15.43 24.94 -21.69
C GLU A 183 -14.38 24.10 -20.96
N MET A 184 -14.79 23.03 -20.28
CA MET A 184 -13.88 22.14 -19.57
C MET A 184 -13.00 21.33 -20.51
N PRO A 185 -11.66 21.25 -20.25
CA PRO A 185 -10.79 20.38 -21.01
C PRO A 185 -11.22 18.92 -20.79
N MET A 186 -11.22 18.14 -21.87
CA MET A 186 -11.62 16.72 -21.86
C MET A 186 -10.71 15.86 -20.98
N SER A 187 -9.43 16.24 -20.86
CA SER A 187 -8.43 15.61 -20.00
C SER A 187 -7.43 16.65 -19.52
N TRP A 188 -6.97 16.52 -18.28
CA TRP A 188 -5.88 17.34 -17.72
C TRP A 188 -4.97 16.48 -16.85
N ASP A 189 -3.68 16.79 -16.85
CA ASP A 189 -2.69 16.10 -16.04
C ASP A 189 -2.58 16.73 -14.65
N ILE A 190 -2.40 15.89 -13.62
CA ILE A 190 -2.19 16.32 -12.24
C ILE A 190 -0.90 15.66 -11.74
N ASP A 191 0.13 16.49 -11.59
CA ASP A 191 1.36 16.10 -10.91
C ASP A 191 1.43 16.83 -9.56
N PRO A 192 1.23 16.13 -8.42
CA PRO A 192 1.31 16.74 -7.10
C PRO A 192 2.74 17.11 -6.69
N TYR A 193 3.76 16.51 -7.32
CA TYR A 193 5.16 16.72 -6.95
C TYR A 193 6.04 16.82 -8.20
N PRO A 194 5.88 17.86 -9.04
CA PRO A 194 6.73 18.06 -10.20
C PRO A 194 8.20 18.15 -9.79
N ILE A 195 9.04 17.31 -10.39
CA ILE A 195 10.47 17.22 -10.09
C ILE A 195 11.27 17.97 -11.16
N ASP A 196 12.13 18.89 -10.74
CA ASP A 196 13.11 19.57 -11.57
C ASP A 196 14.52 19.35 -10.98
N ASP A 197 15.44 18.82 -11.79
CA ASP A 197 16.82 18.43 -11.41
C ASP A 197 16.96 17.59 -10.12
N GLY A 198 15.95 16.76 -9.82
CA GLY A 198 15.92 15.87 -8.65
C GLY A 198 15.33 16.50 -7.38
N GLU A 199 14.89 17.76 -7.43
CA GLU A 199 14.20 18.45 -6.35
C GLU A 199 12.76 18.82 -6.75
N ILE A 200 11.88 19.03 -5.77
CA ILE A 200 10.50 19.45 -6.04
C ILE A 200 10.52 20.90 -6.54
N SER A 201 9.92 21.15 -7.71
CA SER A 201 10.09 22.40 -8.47
C SER A 201 9.70 23.66 -7.70
N TRP A 202 8.78 23.56 -6.74
CA TRP A 202 8.34 24.70 -5.93
C TRP A 202 9.18 24.95 -4.67
N LEU A 203 10.04 24.01 -4.27
CA LEU A 203 10.90 24.17 -3.09
C LEU A 203 12.16 24.99 -3.38
N THR A 204 12.61 25.03 -4.63
CA THR A 204 13.85 25.71 -5.02
C THR A 204 13.70 27.23 -5.15
N ASN A 205 12.52 27.72 -5.54
CA ASN A 205 12.33 29.11 -5.98
C ASN A 205 11.08 29.81 -5.39
N GLY A 206 10.41 29.22 -4.40
CA GLY A 206 9.14 29.72 -3.85
C GLY A 206 9.28 30.67 -2.66
N ASN A 207 8.39 31.67 -2.57
CA ASN A 207 8.10 32.37 -1.31
C ASN A 207 7.40 31.41 -0.32
N ASP A 208 7.48 31.63 0.99
CA ASP A 208 6.89 30.74 2.02
C ASP A 208 5.40 30.48 1.77
N GLU A 209 4.63 31.50 1.40
CA GLU A 209 3.21 31.37 1.06
C GLU A 209 2.96 30.55 -0.22
N PHE A 210 3.90 30.61 -1.18
CA PHE A 210 3.82 29.84 -2.41
C PHE A 210 4.07 28.36 -2.11
N VAL A 211 5.10 28.05 -1.32
CA VAL A 211 5.41 26.70 -0.86
C VAL A 211 4.23 26.13 -0.07
N GLN A 212 3.71 26.87 0.91
CA GLN A 212 2.59 26.42 1.74
C GLN A 212 1.35 26.07 0.91
N ARG A 213 0.98 26.94 -0.05
CA ARG A 213 -0.19 26.69 -0.92
C ARG A 213 -0.05 25.41 -1.74
N HIS A 214 1.14 25.18 -2.28
CA HIS A 214 1.40 24.01 -3.10
C HIS A 214 1.48 22.73 -2.26
N ASP A 215 2.06 22.79 -1.05
CA ASP A 215 2.02 21.70 -0.09
C ASP A 215 0.58 21.35 0.33
N GLU A 216 -0.29 22.36 0.52
CA GLU A 216 -1.72 22.16 0.79
C GLU A 216 -2.44 21.48 -0.39
N GLU A 217 -2.12 21.86 -1.64
CA GLU A 217 -2.67 21.23 -2.86
C GLU A 217 -2.20 19.76 -3.00
N ALA A 218 -0.91 19.48 -2.80
CA ALA A 218 -0.38 18.12 -2.79
C ALA A 218 -1.00 17.27 -1.68
N TYR A 219 -1.17 17.84 -0.48
CA TYR A 219 -1.84 17.17 0.63
C TYR A 219 -3.30 16.87 0.31
N ALA A 220 -4.05 17.81 -0.26
CA ALA A 220 -5.42 17.61 -0.70
C ALA A 220 -5.53 16.49 -1.74
N GLN A 221 -4.60 16.44 -2.70
CA GLN A 221 -4.51 15.37 -3.70
C GLN A 221 -4.22 14.01 -3.07
N LYS A 222 -3.32 13.94 -2.09
CA LYS A 222 -3.05 12.71 -1.31
C LYS A 222 -4.30 12.24 -0.57
N GLN A 223 -5.03 13.15 0.09
CA GLN A 223 -6.27 12.82 0.79
C GLN A 223 -7.37 12.33 -0.16
N ARG A 224 -7.49 12.91 -1.36
CA ARG A 224 -8.39 12.44 -2.41
C ARG A 224 -8.09 11.01 -2.83
N ASN A 225 -6.82 10.68 -3.06
CA ASN A 225 -6.42 9.32 -3.42
C ASN A 225 -6.74 8.33 -2.29
N ILE A 226 -6.49 8.71 -1.03
CA ILE A 226 -6.85 7.89 0.16
C ILE A 226 -8.37 7.68 0.26
N HIS A 227 -9.16 8.72 -0.03
CA HIS A 227 -10.63 8.63 -0.04
C HIS A 227 -11.11 7.66 -1.12
N ASN A 228 -10.64 7.82 -2.37
CA ASN A 228 -11.02 6.94 -3.48
C ASN A 228 -10.63 5.48 -3.18
N MET A 229 -9.42 5.25 -2.66
CA MET A 229 -8.99 3.92 -2.20
C MET A 229 -9.90 3.36 -1.11
N SER A 230 -10.29 4.16 -0.12
CA SER A 230 -11.18 3.73 0.96
C SER A 230 -12.59 3.37 0.47
N GLN A 231 -13.03 3.92 -0.67
CA GLN A 231 -14.35 3.68 -1.28
C GLN A 231 -14.31 2.67 -2.44
N ALA A 232 -13.16 2.05 -2.73
CA ALA A 232 -13.03 1.07 -3.80
C ALA A 232 -13.98 -0.13 -3.59
N ASP A 233 -14.85 -0.39 -4.56
CA ASP A 233 -15.78 -1.54 -4.54
C ASP A 233 -15.13 -2.79 -5.16
N GLY A 234 -14.04 -2.64 -5.92
CA GLY A 234 -13.26 -3.73 -6.49
C GLY A 234 -12.05 -3.24 -7.27
N TYR A 235 -11.26 -4.18 -7.79
CA TYR A 235 -10.10 -3.87 -8.64
C TYR A 235 -9.87 -4.92 -9.72
N ILE A 236 -9.16 -4.53 -10.77
CA ILE A 236 -8.60 -5.38 -11.81
C ILE A 236 -7.08 -5.29 -11.70
N ASP A 237 -6.41 -6.43 -11.68
CA ASP A 237 -4.95 -6.51 -11.68
C ASP A 237 -4.43 -6.34 -13.11
N LEU A 238 -3.72 -5.24 -13.36
CA LEU A 238 -3.15 -4.93 -14.68
C LEU A 238 -2.08 -5.93 -15.10
N CYS A 239 -1.39 -6.59 -14.17
CA CYS A 239 -0.39 -7.60 -14.52
C CYS A 239 -1.02 -8.81 -15.20
N ARG A 240 -2.30 -9.08 -14.92
CA ARG A 240 -3.07 -10.18 -15.52
C ARG A 240 -3.72 -9.82 -16.86
N VAL A 241 -3.51 -8.58 -17.35
CA VAL A 241 -4.08 -8.08 -18.60
C VAL A 241 -3.09 -8.34 -19.73
N THR A 242 -3.46 -9.21 -20.67
CA THR A 242 -2.63 -9.57 -21.83
C THR A 242 -2.53 -8.45 -22.87
N GLY A 243 -3.60 -7.68 -23.05
CA GLY A 243 -3.62 -6.56 -23.98
C GLY A 243 -4.89 -5.73 -23.86
N VAL A 244 -4.77 -4.48 -24.31
CA VAL A 244 -5.84 -3.48 -24.40
C VAL A 244 -6.04 -3.16 -25.87
N ARG A 245 -7.28 -3.23 -26.36
CA ARG A 245 -7.60 -3.05 -27.79
C ARG A 245 -8.94 -2.37 -28.01
N ILE A 246 -9.14 -1.85 -29.21
CA ILE A 246 -10.45 -1.42 -29.69
C ILE A 246 -11.37 -2.65 -29.79
N VAL A 247 -12.68 -2.46 -29.65
CA VAL A 247 -13.67 -3.54 -29.79
C VAL A 247 -13.52 -4.25 -31.14
N GLN A 248 -13.54 -5.57 -31.09
CA GLN A 248 -13.57 -6.41 -32.28
C GLN A 248 -14.86 -7.24 -32.25
N ARG A 249 -15.80 -6.96 -33.15
CA ARG A 249 -17.03 -7.77 -33.26
C ARG A 249 -16.67 -9.21 -33.62
N GLY A 250 -17.17 -10.16 -32.85
CA GLY A 250 -16.84 -11.59 -32.92
C GLY A 250 -15.85 -12.05 -31.84
N SER A 251 -15.28 -11.13 -31.05
CA SER A 251 -14.41 -11.46 -29.90
C SER A 251 -15.18 -12.00 -28.71
N SER A 252 -16.49 -11.70 -28.62
CA SER A 252 -17.37 -12.19 -27.56
C SER A 252 -18.52 -13.03 -28.11
N PRO A 253 -18.90 -14.12 -27.43
CA PRO A 253 -20.09 -14.91 -27.77
C PRO A 253 -21.40 -14.11 -27.81
N ALA A 254 -21.43 -12.89 -27.25
CA ALA A 254 -22.62 -12.05 -27.27
C ALA A 254 -22.76 -11.17 -28.52
N ASP A 255 -21.68 -10.98 -29.29
CA ASP A 255 -21.64 -10.05 -30.43
C ASP A 255 -22.72 -10.31 -31.51
N PRO A 256 -23.09 -11.56 -31.84
CA PRO A 256 -24.13 -11.81 -32.84
C PRO A 256 -25.53 -11.31 -32.43
N ASN A 257 -25.78 -11.11 -31.13
CA ASN A 257 -27.09 -10.72 -30.60
C ASN A 257 -27.18 -9.24 -30.22
N ILE A 258 -26.12 -8.47 -30.47
CA ILE A 258 -25.98 -7.09 -30.02
C ILE A 258 -25.77 -6.18 -31.24
N GLY A 259 -26.67 -5.22 -31.40
CA GLY A 259 -26.58 -4.23 -32.48
C GLY A 259 -25.49 -3.18 -32.23
N GLU A 260 -25.10 -2.50 -33.29
CA GLU A 260 -24.45 -1.19 -33.17
C GLU A 260 -25.54 -0.14 -32.95
N GLY A 261 -25.32 0.78 -32.01
CA GLY A 261 -26.29 1.83 -31.73
C GLY A 261 -25.74 2.85 -30.73
N PRO A 262 -26.58 3.77 -30.24
CA PRO A 262 -26.10 4.88 -29.44
C PRO A 262 -25.47 4.40 -28.14
N ALA A 263 -24.40 5.08 -27.74
CA ALA A 263 -23.70 4.84 -26.49
C ALA A 263 -24.64 4.95 -25.28
N VAL A 264 -24.41 4.16 -24.23
CA VAL A 264 -25.16 4.33 -22.98
C VAL A 264 -24.84 5.70 -22.40
N ASP A 265 -25.89 6.46 -22.09
CA ASP A 265 -25.74 7.82 -21.57
C ASP A 265 -25.10 7.82 -20.17
N PHE A 266 -24.17 8.74 -19.97
CA PHE A 266 -23.49 9.02 -18.71
C PHE A 266 -24.33 9.91 -17.78
N GLN A 267 -25.32 10.66 -18.32
CA GLN A 267 -26.07 11.69 -17.61
C GLN A 267 -27.16 11.23 -16.62
N PRO A 268 -27.81 10.05 -16.72
CA PRO A 268 -28.81 9.66 -15.73
C PRO A 268 -28.16 9.48 -14.36
N GLU A 269 -28.74 10.06 -13.31
CA GLU A 269 -28.24 9.87 -11.94
C GLU A 269 -28.16 8.37 -11.61
N PRO A 270 -26.96 7.81 -11.41
CA PRO A 270 -26.83 6.40 -11.11
C PRO A 270 -27.38 6.15 -9.71
N THR A 271 -28.18 5.09 -9.55
CA THR A 271 -28.61 4.67 -8.22
C THR A 271 -27.39 4.19 -7.44
N ASP A 272 -27.23 4.60 -6.18
CA ASP A 272 -26.11 4.17 -5.33
C ASP A 272 -26.26 2.70 -4.91
N SER A 273 -26.07 1.77 -5.85
CA SER A 273 -26.31 0.35 -5.68
C SER A 273 -25.15 -0.50 -6.19
N ARG A 274 -24.97 -1.68 -5.57
CA ARG A 274 -24.04 -2.69 -6.07
C ARG A 274 -24.59 -3.48 -7.25
N GLN A 275 -25.86 -3.34 -7.58
CA GLN A 275 -26.48 -4.01 -8.72
C GLN A 275 -26.06 -3.34 -10.04
N GLU A 276 -26.43 -3.94 -11.17
CA GLU A 276 -26.24 -3.34 -12.50
C GLU A 276 -27.25 -2.20 -12.68
N ASP A 277 -26.87 -1.13 -13.38
CA ASP A 277 -27.70 0.07 -13.55
C ASP A 277 -28.80 -0.12 -14.59
N GLY A 278 -28.61 -1.07 -15.51
CA GLY A 278 -29.59 -1.36 -16.55
C GLY A 278 -29.10 -2.40 -17.54
N ALA A 279 -29.86 -2.56 -18.63
CA ALA A 279 -29.49 -3.45 -19.72
C ALA A 279 -29.81 -2.84 -21.10
N THR A 280 -28.86 -2.95 -22.03
CA THR A 280 -28.93 -2.46 -23.41
C THR A 280 -28.80 -3.61 -24.42
N ARG A 281 -29.29 -3.39 -25.64
CA ARG A 281 -29.13 -4.31 -26.79
C ARG A 281 -28.14 -3.77 -27.84
N GLU A 282 -27.69 -2.54 -27.64
CA GLU A 282 -26.87 -1.77 -28.57
C GLU A 282 -25.80 -1.02 -27.78
N PHE A 283 -24.66 -0.78 -28.40
CA PHE A 283 -23.59 0.05 -27.87
C PHE A 283 -22.77 0.64 -29.01
N ASP A 284 -21.97 1.64 -28.66
CA ASP A 284 -21.12 2.40 -29.57
C ASP A 284 -19.72 1.80 -29.59
N ASP A 285 -19.35 1.21 -30.72
CA ASP A 285 -18.04 0.56 -30.93
C ASP A 285 -16.90 1.60 -30.88
N ASP A 286 -17.14 2.82 -31.38
CA ASP A 286 -16.14 3.89 -31.44
C ASP A 286 -15.82 4.48 -30.07
N LYS A 287 -16.69 4.30 -29.08
CA LYS A 287 -16.45 4.74 -27.70
C LYS A 287 -16.02 3.63 -26.77
N THR A 288 -16.00 2.39 -27.25
CA THR A 288 -15.76 1.22 -26.42
C THR A 288 -14.37 0.64 -26.67
N PHE A 289 -13.77 0.07 -25.62
CA PHE A 289 -12.53 -0.68 -25.71
C PHE A 289 -12.62 -1.97 -24.87
N GLU A 290 -11.71 -2.89 -25.15
CA GLU A 290 -11.62 -4.21 -24.53
C GLU A 290 -10.27 -4.40 -23.83
N MET A 291 -10.29 -5.02 -22.66
CA MET A 291 -9.08 -5.58 -22.04
C MET A 291 -9.23 -7.09 -21.94
N THR A 292 -8.23 -7.82 -22.44
CA THR A 292 -8.21 -9.29 -22.40
C THR A 292 -7.35 -9.77 -21.25
N LEU A 293 -7.91 -10.59 -20.36
CA LEU A 293 -7.18 -11.18 -19.23
C LEU A 293 -6.55 -12.53 -19.59
N GLU A 294 -5.52 -12.93 -18.85
CA GLU A 294 -4.81 -14.21 -19.01
C GLU A 294 -5.71 -15.44 -18.85
N ASN A 295 -6.82 -15.32 -18.13
CA ASN A 295 -7.81 -16.39 -17.99
C ASN A 295 -8.78 -16.49 -19.20
N GLY A 296 -8.53 -15.73 -20.26
CA GLY A 296 -9.34 -15.69 -21.48
C GLY A 296 -10.64 -14.87 -21.36
N LEU A 297 -10.89 -14.22 -20.21
CA LEU A 297 -12.03 -13.33 -20.06
C LEU A 297 -11.74 -11.97 -20.68
N VAL A 298 -12.77 -11.31 -21.20
CA VAL A 298 -12.68 -9.97 -21.78
C VAL A 298 -13.60 -9.02 -21.01
N ILE A 299 -13.06 -7.88 -20.59
CA ILE A 299 -13.85 -6.78 -20.04
C ILE A 299 -14.08 -5.73 -21.14
N ARG A 300 -15.33 -5.27 -21.28
CA ARG A 300 -15.70 -4.16 -22.17
C ARG A 300 -16.02 -2.92 -21.36
N LEU A 301 -15.37 -1.83 -21.73
CA LEU A 301 -15.48 -0.53 -21.08
C LEU A 301 -15.81 0.52 -22.14
N GLN A 302 -16.88 1.26 -21.93
CA GLN A 302 -17.30 2.38 -22.78
C GLN A 302 -16.82 3.68 -22.14
N ALA A 303 -16.06 4.47 -22.90
CA ALA A 303 -15.63 5.82 -22.57
C ALA A 303 -16.68 6.87 -22.99
N TYR A 304 -16.43 8.13 -22.61
CA TYR A 304 -17.32 9.24 -22.95
C TYR A 304 -17.34 9.54 -24.46
N ASP A 305 -16.17 9.52 -25.08
CA ASP A 305 -15.96 9.73 -26.51
C ASP A 305 -14.78 8.91 -27.04
N ALA A 306 -14.54 8.96 -28.36
CA ALA A 306 -13.47 8.24 -29.03
C ALA A 306 -12.07 8.75 -28.60
N PHE A 307 -11.93 10.06 -28.34
CA PHE A 307 -10.67 10.64 -27.88
C PHE A 307 -10.28 10.10 -26.50
N THR A 308 -11.21 10.10 -25.54
CA THR A 308 -10.99 9.55 -24.20
C THR A 308 -10.72 8.05 -24.26
N ARG A 309 -11.43 7.31 -25.12
CA ARG A 309 -11.15 5.88 -25.37
C ARG A 309 -9.70 5.66 -25.78
N ASP A 310 -9.20 6.42 -26.74
CA ASP A 310 -7.83 6.27 -27.25
C ASP A 310 -6.78 6.60 -26.19
N GLU A 311 -7.02 7.61 -25.36
CA GLU A 311 -6.15 7.92 -24.22
C GLU A 311 -6.17 6.81 -23.15
N TRP A 312 -7.33 6.22 -22.86
CA TRP A 312 -7.43 5.04 -21.99
C TRP A 312 -6.64 3.85 -22.54
N ILE A 313 -6.77 3.55 -23.83
CA ILE A 313 -6.02 2.45 -24.47
C ILE A 313 -4.52 2.70 -24.35
N LYS A 314 -4.07 3.90 -24.72
CA LYS A 314 -2.65 4.29 -24.71
C LYS A 314 -2.05 4.19 -23.31
N ARG A 315 -2.69 4.80 -22.28
CA ARG A 315 -2.18 4.82 -20.90
C ARG A 315 -2.25 3.46 -20.23
N LEU A 316 -3.31 2.68 -20.46
CA LEU A 316 -3.40 1.34 -19.89
C LEU A 316 -2.38 0.38 -20.52
N ASP A 317 -2.12 0.47 -21.84
CA ASP A 317 -1.11 -0.36 -22.49
C ASP A 317 0.30 -0.09 -21.94
N THR A 318 0.66 1.19 -21.73
CA THR A 318 1.96 1.53 -21.10
C THR A 318 2.03 1.08 -19.66
N LEU A 319 0.98 1.30 -18.86
CA LEU A 319 0.91 0.84 -17.46
C LEU A 319 1.03 -0.68 -17.35
N VAL A 320 0.32 -1.44 -18.19
CA VAL A 320 0.38 -2.91 -18.20
C VAL A 320 1.80 -3.40 -18.48
N LYS A 321 2.48 -2.82 -19.48
CA LYS A 321 3.86 -3.18 -19.82
C LYS A 321 4.81 -2.87 -18.68
N TYR A 322 4.77 -1.63 -18.17
CA TYR A 322 5.62 -1.18 -17.08
C TYR A 322 5.45 -2.06 -15.83
N TRP A 323 4.22 -2.26 -15.36
CA TRP A 323 3.96 -2.99 -14.12
C TRP A 323 4.30 -4.47 -14.21
N ARG A 324 4.12 -5.11 -15.37
CA ARG A 324 4.58 -6.49 -15.57
C ARG A 324 6.08 -6.63 -15.44
N MET A 325 6.83 -5.71 -16.05
CA MET A 325 8.29 -5.69 -15.93
C MET A 325 8.73 -5.38 -14.51
N ARG A 326 8.10 -4.38 -13.87
CA ARG A 326 8.41 -4.01 -12.49
C ARG A 326 8.15 -5.15 -11.50
N HIS A 327 7.03 -5.86 -11.64
CA HIS A 327 6.74 -7.05 -10.83
C HIS A 327 7.74 -8.18 -11.06
N ALA A 328 8.16 -8.40 -12.31
CA ALA A 328 9.20 -9.39 -12.62
C ALA A 328 10.54 -9.01 -11.98
N ASP A 329 10.92 -7.72 -12.01
CA ASP A 329 12.12 -7.21 -11.34
C ASP A 329 12.05 -7.39 -9.82
N ASP A 330 10.92 -7.07 -9.19
CA ASP A 330 10.70 -7.26 -7.75
C ASP A 330 10.81 -8.74 -7.34
N ALA A 331 10.24 -9.64 -8.15
CA ALA A 331 10.35 -11.09 -7.95
C ALA A 331 11.79 -11.60 -8.14
N ALA A 332 12.50 -11.08 -9.14
CA ALA A 332 13.90 -11.43 -9.40
C ALA A 332 14.83 -10.96 -8.28
N GLU A 333 14.63 -9.75 -7.75
CA GLU A 333 15.37 -9.21 -6.60
C GLU A 333 15.16 -10.10 -5.36
N LEU A 334 13.90 -10.46 -5.06
CA LEU A 334 13.58 -11.37 -3.95
C LEU A 334 14.29 -12.71 -4.10
N GLN A 335 14.26 -13.30 -5.29
CA GLN A 335 14.92 -14.57 -5.57
C GLN A 335 16.44 -14.46 -5.50
N ALA A 336 17.02 -13.36 -5.99
CA ALA A 336 18.46 -13.11 -5.98
C ALA A 336 18.99 -12.98 -4.55
N VAL A 337 18.32 -12.20 -3.70
CA VAL A 337 18.68 -12.04 -2.28
C VAL A 337 18.60 -13.36 -1.55
N ARG A 338 17.52 -14.12 -1.76
CA ARG A 338 17.34 -15.44 -1.18
C ARG A 338 18.49 -16.39 -1.56
N ASN A 339 18.73 -16.56 -2.86
CA ASN A 339 19.80 -17.43 -3.36
C ASN A 339 21.19 -17.02 -2.85
N ARG A 340 21.43 -15.72 -2.73
CA ARG A 340 22.69 -15.19 -2.19
C ARG A 340 22.86 -15.54 -0.72
N ASN A 341 21.82 -15.41 0.08
CA ASN A 341 21.85 -15.77 1.50
C ASN A 341 22.04 -17.27 1.73
N LEU A 342 21.35 -18.11 0.95
CA LEU A 342 21.56 -19.57 0.96
C LEU A 342 23.02 -19.92 0.69
N LYS A 343 23.63 -19.29 -0.33
CA LYS A 343 25.03 -19.50 -0.69
C LYS A 343 26.01 -18.97 0.37
N LEU A 344 25.75 -17.80 0.95
CA LEU A 344 26.63 -17.17 1.94
C LEU A 344 26.66 -17.91 3.27
N LEU A 345 25.53 -18.52 3.66
CA LEU A 345 25.40 -19.30 4.88
C LEU A 345 25.64 -20.80 4.67
N GLU A 346 25.79 -21.24 3.42
CA GLU A 346 25.96 -22.66 3.06
C GLU A 346 24.79 -23.52 3.55
N ILE A 347 23.57 -22.99 3.43
CA ILE A 347 22.32 -23.66 3.84
C ILE A 347 21.44 -23.93 2.62
N ASP A 348 20.59 -24.95 2.74
CA ASP A 348 19.54 -25.24 1.76
C ASP A 348 18.21 -24.55 2.14
N GLU A 349 17.21 -24.68 1.26
CA GLU A 349 15.86 -24.12 1.47
C GLU A 349 15.15 -24.74 2.69
N GLU A 350 15.52 -25.95 3.10
CA GLU A 350 14.94 -26.60 4.27
C GLU A 350 15.45 -25.95 5.57
N MET A 351 16.77 -25.79 5.67
CA MET A 351 17.44 -25.17 6.80
C MET A 351 17.15 -23.66 6.87
N GLU A 352 16.90 -23.00 5.73
CA GLU A 352 16.50 -21.60 5.67
C GLU A 352 15.31 -21.27 6.58
N SER A 353 14.31 -22.14 6.63
CA SER A 353 13.12 -21.89 7.45
C SER A 353 13.46 -21.81 8.94
N VAL A 354 14.31 -22.73 9.40
CA VAL A 354 14.76 -22.79 10.80
C VAL A 354 15.70 -21.63 11.11
N VAL A 355 16.65 -21.35 10.22
CA VAL A 355 17.64 -20.28 10.36
C VAL A 355 16.96 -18.92 10.42
N GLY A 356 16.03 -18.63 9.51
CA GLY A 356 15.33 -17.35 9.47
C GLY A 356 14.54 -17.04 10.76
N GLN A 357 14.03 -18.07 11.43
CA GLN A 357 13.22 -17.90 12.64
C GLN A 357 14.04 -17.95 13.93
N PHE A 358 14.94 -18.93 14.08
CA PHE A 358 15.56 -19.28 15.36
C PHE A 358 17.05 -18.99 15.45
N ALA A 359 17.71 -18.65 14.34
CA ALA A 359 19.14 -18.42 14.34
C ALA A 359 19.55 -17.27 15.27
N LYS A 360 20.71 -17.46 15.88
CA LYS A 360 21.39 -16.46 16.69
C LYS A 360 22.04 -15.42 15.81
N LYS A 361 22.25 -14.24 16.38
CA LYS A 361 22.87 -13.09 15.71
C LYS A 361 24.18 -13.44 14.98
N TRP A 362 25.04 -14.26 15.60
CA TRP A 362 26.33 -14.62 15.01
C TRP A 362 26.22 -15.58 13.82
N GLU A 363 25.16 -16.39 13.74
CA GLU A 363 24.91 -17.36 12.66
C GLU A 363 24.49 -16.63 11.37
N VAL A 364 23.67 -15.59 11.50
CA VAL A 364 23.10 -14.84 10.36
C VAL A 364 23.87 -13.56 10.02
N LYS A 365 25.01 -13.30 10.66
CA LYS A 365 25.76 -12.05 10.50
C LYS A 365 26.16 -11.75 9.05
N LYS A 366 26.51 -12.80 8.29
CA LYS A 366 26.93 -12.70 6.88
C LYS A 366 25.76 -12.50 5.91
N ALA A 367 24.52 -12.68 6.36
CA ALA A 367 23.36 -12.56 5.48
C ALA A 367 23.17 -11.11 5.01
N GLU A 368 22.57 -10.98 3.83
CA GLU A 368 22.27 -9.72 3.17
C GLU A 368 20.76 -9.47 3.20
N ALA A 369 20.38 -8.22 3.43
CA ALA A 369 19.00 -7.76 3.32
C ALA A 369 18.96 -6.67 2.24
N SER A 370 18.08 -6.81 1.25
CA SER A 370 17.94 -5.78 0.21
C SER A 370 17.10 -4.61 0.70
N PRO A 371 17.61 -3.36 0.60
CA PRO A 371 16.83 -2.16 0.93
C PRO A 371 15.74 -1.87 -0.11
N HIS A 372 15.80 -2.45 -1.32
CA HIS A 372 14.74 -2.31 -2.32
C HIS A 372 13.46 -3.07 -1.90
N LEU A 373 13.63 -4.26 -1.32
CA LEU A 373 12.52 -5.08 -0.78
C LEU A 373 11.96 -4.50 0.53
N HIS A 374 12.81 -3.88 1.34
CA HIS A 374 12.43 -3.19 2.58
C HIS A 374 12.62 -1.69 2.40
N ASN A 375 11.90 -1.10 1.45
CA ASN A 375 12.04 0.32 1.13
C ASN A 375 11.38 1.23 2.18
N MET A 376 11.79 2.49 2.17
CA MET A 376 11.28 3.53 3.09
C MET A 376 9.85 3.96 2.80
N CYS A 377 9.31 3.70 1.60
CA CYS A 377 8.00 4.21 1.19
C CYS A 377 6.85 3.72 2.08
N ALA A 378 6.95 2.51 2.64
CA ALA A 378 5.98 1.99 3.59
C ALA A 378 5.88 2.87 4.86
N LEU A 379 7.02 3.42 5.31
CA LEU A 379 7.11 4.27 6.51
C LEU A 379 6.79 5.74 6.17
N SER A 380 7.44 6.30 5.15
CA SER A 380 7.31 7.72 4.77
C SER A 380 5.98 8.04 4.10
N GLY A 381 5.22 7.05 3.62
CA GLY A 381 3.91 7.25 3.01
C GLY A 381 3.99 7.94 1.63
N CYS A 382 4.99 7.56 0.83
CA CYS A 382 5.21 8.07 -0.52
C CYS A 382 4.10 7.65 -1.50
N ARG A 383 3.59 6.43 -1.35
CA ARG A 383 2.50 5.87 -2.17
C ARG A 383 1.22 5.76 -1.36
N THR A 384 0.07 5.81 -2.05
CA THR A 384 -1.24 5.62 -1.41
C THR A 384 -1.43 4.18 -0.93
N ILE A 385 -0.91 3.20 -1.68
CA ILE A 385 -0.80 1.80 -1.26
C ILE A 385 0.56 1.62 -0.59
N LYS A 386 0.55 1.27 0.71
CA LYS A 386 1.78 1.01 1.47
C LYS A 386 2.29 -0.41 1.29
N MET A 387 1.37 -1.35 1.23
CA MET A 387 1.65 -2.74 0.98
C MET A 387 0.44 -3.40 0.34
N SER A 388 0.68 -4.33 -0.57
CA SER A 388 -0.37 -5.12 -1.19
C SER A 388 0.10 -6.56 -1.42
N GLY A 389 -0.85 -7.49 -1.48
CA GLY A 389 -0.52 -8.86 -1.80
C GLY A 389 -1.58 -9.87 -1.39
N GLN A 390 -1.31 -11.11 -1.74
CA GLN A 390 -2.18 -12.23 -1.45
C GLN A 390 -1.93 -12.78 -0.04
N LEU A 391 -3.01 -12.95 0.73
CA LEU A 391 -2.99 -13.57 2.04
C LEU A 391 -4.05 -14.66 2.15
N TYR A 392 -3.91 -15.53 3.14
CA TYR A 392 -4.96 -16.45 3.58
C TYR A 392 -5.51 -15.95 4.89
N ARG A 393 -6.81 -15.69 4.94
CA ARG A 393 -7.47 -15.12 6.11
C ARG A 393 -8.42 -16.10 6.74
N LYS A 394 -8.45 -16.07 8.07
CA LYS A 394 -9.41 -16.78 8.90
C LYS A 394 -10.11 -15.75 9.80
N PRO A 395 -11.33 -15.30 9.41
CA PRO A 395 -12.02 -14.20 10.07
C PRO A 395 -12.45 -14.49 11.52
N ARG A 396 -12.56 -15.77 11.89
CA ARG A 396 -12.89 -16.24 13.25
C ARG A 396 -12.07 -17.49 13.58
N ARG A 397 -11.81 -17.73 14.86
CA ARG A 397 -10.99 -18.85 15.35
C ARG A 397 -11.42 -20.24 14.85
N HIS A 398 -12.69 -20.50 14.58
CA HIS A 398 -13.18 -21.81 14.11
C HIS A 398 -13.49 -21.86 12.61
N THR A 399 -13.23 -20.78 11.86
CA THR A 399 -13.46 -20.77 10.40
C THR A 399 -12.26 -21.33 9.64
N THR A 400 -12.49 -21.74 8.40
CA THR A 400 -11.40 -22.18 7.49
C THR A 400 -10.68 -20.98 6.90
N PHE A 401 -9.43 -21.19 6.46
CA PHE A 401 -8.70 -20.18 5.70
C PHE A 401 -9.34 -19.96 4.33
N THR A 402 -9.51 -18.70 3.96
CA THR A 402 -9.93 -18.29 2.62
C THR A 402 -8.85 -17.43 1.99
N LYS A 403 -8.60 -17.64 0.70
CA LYS A 403 -7.66 -16.82 -0.07
C LYS A 403 -8.28 -15.44 -0.30
N CYS A 404 -7.56 -14.41 0.10
CA CYS A 404 -7.95 -13.01 -0.09
C CYS A 404 -6.77 -12.20 -0.62
N HIS A 405 -7.09 -11.08 -1.25
CA HIS A 405 -6.10 -10.07 -1.58
C HIS A 405 -6.27 -8.89 -0.63
N VAL A 406 -5.18 -8.35 -0.11
CA VAL A 406 -5.22 -7.31 0.91
C VAL A 406 -4.43 -6.10 0.42
N LEU A 407 -5.00 -4.91 0.60
CA LEU A 407 -4.33 -3.62 0.36
C LEU A 407 -4.26 -2.86 1.70
N LEU A 408 -3.07 -2.41 2.08
CA LEU A 408 -2.84 -1.53 3.23
C LEU A 408 -2.77 -0.07 2.75
N THR A 409 -3.67 0.76 3.25
CA THR A 409 -3.72 2.20 2.91
C THR A 409 -4.22 3.01 4.11
N ALA A 410 -3.49 4.08 4.46
CA ALA A 410 -3.87 5.09 5.45
C ALA A 410 -4.61 4.55 6.71
N GLY A 411 -4.00 3.59 7.39
CA GLY A 411 -4.55 3.02 8.63
C GLY A 411 -5.67 2.00 8.44
N LYS A 412 -5.91 1.53 7.20
CA LYS A 412 -6.96 0.57 6.87
C LYS A 412 -6.41 -0.59 6.05
N LEU A 413 -6.90 -1.79 6.35
CA LEU A 413 -6.71 -2.98 5.52
C LEU A 413 -7.99 -3.24 4.71
N LEU A 414 -7.90 -3.08 3.40
CA LEU A 414 -8.96 -3.41 2.45
C LEU A 414 -8.79 -4.87 2.04
N VAL A 415 -9.78 -5.71 2.35
CA VAL A 415 -9.78 -7.13 2.03
C VAL A 415 -10.70 -7.38 0.85
N PHE A 416 -10.13 -7.92 -0.22
CA PHE A 416 -10.83 -8.29 -1.44
C PHE A 416 -10.91 -9.80 -1.57
N ARG A 417 -12.04 -10.27 -2.11
CA ARG A 417 -12.26 -11.69 -2.35
C ARG A 417 -11.47 -12.14 -3.58
N SER A 418 -10.54 -13.09 -3.37
CA SER A 418 -9.66 -13.58 -4.45
C SER A 418 -10.27 -14.73 -5.26
N THR A 419 -11.16 -15.53 -4.67
CA THR A 419 -11.77 -16.69 -5.36
C THR A 419 -13.29 -16.65 -5.29
N LEU A 420 -13.96 -16.77 -6.44
CA LEU A 420 -15.38 -17.06 -6.53
C LEU A 420 -15.58 -18.56 -6.68
N ARG A 421 -16.54 -19.13 -5.95
CA ARG A 421 -16.88 -20.55 -6.03
C ARG A 421 -18.38 -20.73 -6.28
N LYS A 422 -18.74 -21.76 -7.04
CA LYS A 422 -20.13 -22.24 -7.14
C LYS A 422 -20.52 -22.94 -5.83
N GLY A 423 -21.81 -23.23 -5.64
CA GLY A 423 -22.31 -23.98 -4.49
C GLY A 423 -21.70 -25.38 -4.34
N ASN A 424 -21.19 -25.96 -5.44
CA ASN A 424 -20.46 -27.23 -5.46
C ASN A 424 -18.95 -27.09 -5.18
N GLY A 425 -18.45 -25.90 -4.87
CA GLY A 425 -17.04 -25.64 -4.54
C GLY A 425 -16.11 -25.35 -5.72
N VAL A 426 -16.56 -25.53 -6.97
CA VAL A 426 -15.75 -25.29 -8.18
C VAL A 426 -15.43 -23.79 -8.33
N VAL A 427 -14.16 -23.47 -8.59
CA VAL A 427 -13.69 -22.09 -8.80
C VAL A 427 -14.25 -21.54 -10.11
N VAL A 428 -14.77 -20.31 -10.05
CA VAL A 428 -15.32 -19.59 -11.19
C VAL A 428 -14.30 -18.55 -11.65
N PRO A 429 -13.90 -18.55 -12.94
CA PRO A 429 -13.07 -17.49 -13.48
C PRO A 429 -13.85 -16.17 -13.41
N HIS A 430 -13.15 -15.10 -13.04
CA HIS A 430 -13.74 -13.78 -12.88
C HIS A 430 -12.76 -12.71 -13.35
N ILE A 431 -13.32 -11.57 -13.75
CA ILE A 431 -12.61 -10.43 -14.32
C ILE A 431 -11.94 -9.59 -13.24
N HIS A 432 -12.67 -9.31 -12.16
CA HIS A 432 -12.23 -8.40 -11.09
C HIS A 432 -12.54 -8.97 -9.71
N GLN A 433 -11.74 -8.57 -8.73
CA GLN A 433 -11.92 -8.92 -7.34
C GLN A 433 -12.85 -7.89 -6.67
N GLU A 434 -13.84 -8.38 -5.92
CA GLU A 434 -14.78 -7.53 -5.19
C GLU A 434 -14.28 -7.25 -3.77
N HIS A 435 -14.55 -6.03 -3.31
CA HIS A 435 -14.34 -5.62 -1.93
C HIS A 435 -15.23 -6.44 -0.99
N GLU A 436 -14.60 -7.12 -0.03
CA GLU A 436 -15.30 -7.93 0.96
C GLU A 436 -15.48 -7.17 2.28
N THR A 437 -14.41 -6.58 2.80
CA THR A 437 -14.46 -5.88 4.09
C THR A 437 -13.27 -4.95 4.27
N THR A 438 -13.46 -3.88 5.05
CA THR A 438 -12.40 -2.98 5.48
C THR A 438 -12.16 -3.18 6.97
N ILE A 439 -10.90 -3.33 7.38
CA ILE A 439 -10.49 -3.41 8.78
C ILE A 439 -9.75 -2.11 9.11
N ASP A 440 -10.30 -1.34 10.04
CA ASP A 440 -9.64 -0.15 10.59
C ASP A 440 -8.60 -0.57 11.63
N LEU A 441 -7.36 -0.08 11.48
CA LEU A 441 -6.23 -0.38 12.37
C LEU A 441 -6.23 0.48 13.63
N ASN A 442 -7.16 1.42 13.77
CA ASN A 442 -7.36 2.18 14.99
C ASN A 442 -7.55 1.27 16.21
N ASP A 443 -6.71 1.47 17.23
CA ASP A 443 -6.73 0.75 18.51
C ASP A 443 -6.55 -0.78 18.34
N CYS A 444 -5.92 -1.22 17.25
CA CYS A 444 -5.60 -2.62 16.99
C CYS A 444 -4.21 -2.99 17.50
N TYR A 445 -4.02 -4.28 17.79
CA TYR A 445 -2.71 -4.86 18.08
C TYR A 445 -2.38 -5.94 17.06
N ILE A 446 -1.11 -6.03 16.70
CA ILE A 446 -0.58 -7.09 15.85
C ILE A 446 0.41 -7.93 16.65
N TYR A 447 0.34 -9.24 16.50
CA TYR A 447 1.35 -10.16 17.02
C TYR A 447 1.62 -11.27 16.01
N SER A 448 2.84 -11.80 16.04
CA SER A 448 3.28 -12.86 15.13
C SER A 448 4.26 -13.82 15.81
N GLY A 449 4.58 -14.93 15.14
CA GLY A 449 5.50 -15.95 15.67
C GLY A 449 4.81 -16.98 16.57
N LEU A 450 5.56 -17.55 17.52
CA LEU A 450 5.12 -18.69 18.34
C LEU A 450 3.81 -18.45 19.11
N VAL A 451 3.54 -17.19 19.49
CA VAL A 451 2.30 -16.84 20.20
C VAL A 451 1.04 -17.17 19.39
N THR A 452 1.14 -17.19 18.06
CA THR A 452 0.03 -17.47 17.15
C THR A 452 -0.38 -18.94 17.10
N GLU A 453 0.41 -19.86 17.68
CA GLU A 453 0.12 -21.30 17.69
C GLU A 453 -1.25 -21.60 18.29
N ASN A 454 -1.64 -20.87 19.34
CA ASN A 454 -2.94 -21.03 20.01
C ASN A 454 -4.15 -20.68 19.10
N ASP A 455 -3.95 -19.87 18.06
CA ASP A 455 -4.99 -19.47 17.10
C ASP A 455 -5.10 -20.43 15.90
N LEU A 456 -4.07 -21.26 15.73
CA LEU A 456 -3.97 -22.30 14.70
C LEU A 456 -4.52 -23.63 15.22
N LEU A 457 -5.85 -23.72 15.36
CA LEU A 457 -6.57 -24.92 15.84
C LEU A 457 -6.25 -26.26 15.12
N TYR A 458 -5.63 -26.21 13.94
CA TYR A 458 -5.28 -27.36 13.12
C TYR A 458 -3.78 -27.43 12.81
N ALA A 459 -2.93 -26.76 13.61
CA ALA A 459 -1.48 -26.95 13.52
C ALA A 459 -1.12 -28.42 13.75
N ASN A 460 -0.10 -28.91 13.05
CA ASN A 460 0.52 -30.24 13.23
C ASN A 460 -0.35 -31.46 12.84
N GLN A 461 -1.38 -31.30 12.00
CA GLN A 461 -2.08 -32.46 11.41
C GLN A 461 -1.33 -33.10 10.23
N THR A 462 -0.38 -32.38 9.65
CA THR A 462 0.47 -32.88 8.56
C THR A 462 1.75 -33.47 9.15
N PHE A 463 2.00 -34.74 8.83
CA PHE A 463 3.20 -35.47 9.21
C PHE A 463 3.99 -35.80 7.94
N ASP A 464 5.23 -35.31 7.85
CA ASP A 464 6.17 -35.75 6.82
C ASP A 464 6.93 -36.99 7.30
N SER A 465 6.67 -38.14 6.68
CA SER A 465 7.36 -39.38 7.03
C SER A 465 8.85 -39.35 6.70
N ASN A 466 9.27 -38.51 5.76
CA ASN A 466 10.67 -38.42 5.34
C ASN A 466 11.50 -37.52 6.27
N ASN A 467 10.86 -36.57 6.95
CA ASN A 467 11.52 -35.59 7.82
C ASN A 467 10.83 -35.53 9.21
N PRO A 468 11.07 -36.52 10.08
CA PRO A 468 10.48 -36.55 11.41
C PRO A 468 10.96 -35.36 12.25
N GLY A 469 10.03 -34.50 12.66
CA GLY A 469 10.30 -33.29 13.45
C GLY A 469 9.96 -31.98 12.74
N LEU A 470 9.75 -32.03 11.42
CA LEU A 470 9.14 -30.94 10.64
C LEU A 470 7.66 -31.25 10.40
N HIS A 471 6.81 -30.26 10.61
CA HIS A 471 5.35 -30.40 10.45
C HIS A 471 4.85 -29.73 9.17
N ALA A 472 5.63 -28.80 8.61
CA ALA A 472 5.32 -28.15 7.35
C ALA A 472 5.73 -28.96 6.12
N LEU A 473 4.74 -29.28 5.29
CA LEU A 473 4.97 -29.83 3.96
C LEU A 473 5.48 -28.73 3.00
N PRO A 474 6.36 -29.08 2.03
CA PRO A 474 6.76 -28.15 0.97
C PRO A 474 5.55 -27.59 0.21
N ARG A 475 5.52 -26.27 0.05
CA ARG A 475 4.46 -25.55 -0.69
C ARG A 475 5.05 -24.90 -1.93
N ALA A 476 4.37 -25.06 -3.06
CA ALA A 476 4.68 -24.39 -4.31
C ALA A 476 3.54 -23.46 -4.73
N TYR A 477 3.84 -22.18 -4.91
CA TYR A 477 2.91 -21.16 -5.34
C TYR A 477 3.13 -20.85 -6.82
N LEU A 478 2.52 -21.69 -7.67
CA LEU A 478 2.69 -21.63 -9.13
C LEU A 478 1.85 -20.55 -9.82
N SER A 479 0.87 -19.96 -9.11
CA SER A 479 -0.13 -19.07 -9.73
C SER A 479 0.32 -17.63 -9.94
N SER A 480 1.48 -17.23 -9.41
CA SER A 480 2.02 -15.88 -9.59
C SER A 480 3.50 -15.93 -9.98
N ASP A 481 4.39 -16.44 -9.11
CA ASP A 481 5.85 -16.18 -9.21
C ASP A 481 6.73 -17.42 -9.06
N VAL A 482 6.17 -18.64 -9.24
CA VAL A 482 6.88 -19.93 -9.03
C VAL A 482 7.71 -19.89 -7.73
N PHE A 483 7.05 -19.58 -6.61
CA PHE A 483 7.72 -19.44 -5.32
C PHE A 483 7.53 -20.72 -4.49
N THR A 484 8.61 -21.25 -3.93
CA THR A 484 8.59 -22.40 -3.00
C THR A 484 8.84 -21.95 -1.57
N SER A 485 8.18 -22.60 -0.62
CA SER A 485 8.42 -22.39 0.81
C SER A 485 8.19 -23.69 1.57
N ARG A 486 9.07 -23.96 2.53
CA ARG A 486 8.94 -25.04 3.53
C ARG A 486 8.68 -24.48 4.93
N ASP A 487 8.19 -23.24 5.01
CA ASP A 487 8.07 -22.56 6.30
C ASP A 487 7.04 -23.18 7.24
N GLU A 488 7.37 -23.20 8.54
CA GLU A 488 6.41 -23.61 9.56
C GLU A 488 5.19 -22.69 9.61
N ASP A 489 4.06 -23.26 9.99
CA ASP A 489 2.77 -22.58 9.99
C ASP A 489 2.80 -21.34 10.92
N THR A 490 3.53 -21.42 12.03
CA THR A 490 3.74 -20.30 12.96
C THR A 490 4.67 -19.21 12.41
N ALA A 491 5.57 -19.55 11.49
CA ALA A 491 6.53 -18.64 10.87
C ALA A 491 5.90 -17.74 9.80
N ILE A 492 4.78 -18.19 9.21
CA ILE A 492 4.03 -17.46 8.17
C ILE A 492 2.73 -16.83 8.68
N THR A 493 2.40 -17.02 9.97
CA THR A 493 1.15 -16.55 10.57
C THR A 493 1.36 -15.26 11.37
N PHE A 494 0.43 -14.32 11.21
CA PHE A 494 0.27 -13.19 12.09
C PHE A 494 -1.21 -13.01 12.44
N VAL A 495 -1.48 -12.40 13.60
CA VAL A 495 -2.84 -12.18 14.07
C VAL A 495 -3.04 -10.70 14.34
N LEU A 496 -4.14 -10.18 13.79
CA LEU A 496 -4.63 -8.85 14.09
C LEU A 496 -5.74 -8.97 15.12
N TRP A 497 -5.55 -8.33 16.26
CA TRP A 497 -6.54 -8.22 17.32
C TRP A 497 -7.21 -6.85 17.25
N GLN A 498 -8.55 -6.86 17.26
CA GLN A 498 -9.36 -5.65 17.24
C GLN A 498 -10.29 -5.60 18.46
N PRO A 499 -10.40 -4.48 19.17
CA PRO A 499 -11.31 -4.34 20.31
C PRO A 499 -12.78 -4.35 19.84
N THR A 500 -13.62 -5.16 20.47
CA THR A 500 -15.06 -5.29 20.14
C THR A 500 -15.94 -4.24 20.81
N LYS A 501 -15.53 -3.72 21.97
CA LYS A 501 -16.25 -2.67 22.72
C LYS A 501 -15.29 -1.55 23.07
N LYS A 502 -15.56 -0.35 22.55
CA LYS A 502 -14.91 0.89 22.99
C LYS A 502 -15.77 1.52 24.09
N SER A 503 -15.25 1.65 25.30
CA SER A 503 -15.95 2.35 26.39
C SER A 503 -15.90 3.85 26.13
N LEU A 504 -17.02 4.54 26.34
CA LEU A 504 -17.05 6.00 26.31
C LEU A 504 -16.54 6.52 27.65
N PHE A 505 -15.51 7.35 27.60
CA PHE A 505 -14.93 8.05 28.74
C PHE A 505 -15.08 9.56 28.54
N ARG A 506 -15.21 10.30 29.64
CA ARG A 506 -15.32 11.76 29.63
C ARG A 506 -13.97 12.36 29.99
N ALA A 507 -13.20 12.77 28.99
CA ALA A 507 -11.94 13.46 29.17
C ALA A 507 -12.18 14.95 29.43
N GLN A 508 -11.40 15.53 30.32
CA GLN A 508 -11.44 16.94 30.64
C GLN A 508 -10.09 17.54 30.28
N GLU A 509 -10.03 18.17 29.12
CA GLU A 509 -8.82 18.86 28.66
C GLU A 509 -8.84 20.29 29.22
N THR A 510 -7.82 20.65 29.99
CA THR A 510 -7.57 22.04 30.38
C THR A 510 -6.91 22.77 29.21
N GLY A 511 -7.68 23.59 28.49
CA GLY A 511 -7.11 24.43 27.43
C GLY A 511 -6.16 25.49 27.99
N ALA A 512 -5.31 26.06 27.13
CA ALA A 512 -4.31 27.09 27.46
C ALA A 512 -4.88 28.37 28.12
N GLN A 513 -6.21 28.56 28.13
CA GLN A 513 -6.91 29.66 28.78
C GLN A 513 -7.71 29.25 30.04
N GLY A 514 -7.42 28.08 30.64
CA GLY A 514 -8.08 27.62 31.87
C GLY A 514 -9.54 27.16 31.70
N LYS A 515 -10.09 27.15 30.47
CA LYS A 515 -11.41 26.58 30.18
C LYS A 515 -11.29 25.07 29.95
N ALA A 516 -11.92 24.30 30.84
CA ALA A 516 -12.01 22.85 30.73
C ALA A 516 -12.97 22.44 29.60
N LYS A 517 -12.44 21.90 28.50
CA LYS A 517 -13.24 21.33 27.41
C LYS A 517 -13.52 19.87 27.75
N ARG A 518 -14.80 19.53 27.91
CA ARG A 518 -15.24 18.15 28.18
C ARG A 518 -15.43 17.44 26.84
N SER A 519 -14.54 16.51 26.52
CA SER A 519 -14.63 15.66 25.32
C SER A 519 -15.01 14.24 25.74
N LEU A 520 -15.87 13.57 24.96
CA LEU A 520 -16.12 12.14 25.11
C LEU A 520 -15.11 11.40 24.23
N ARG A 521 -14.26 10.57 24.83
CA ARG A 521 -13.23 9.78 24.16
C ARG A 521 -13.56 8.30 24.26
N HIS A 522 -13.31 7.56 23.20
CA HIS A 522 -13.46 6.10 23.16
C HIS A 522 -12.16 5.45 23.62
N VAL A 523 -12.20 4.64 24.67
CA VAL A 523 -11.03 3.90 25.20
C VAL A 523 -11.32 2.41 25.22
N THR A 524 -10.32 1.62 24.83
CA THR A 524 -10.38 0.15 24.91
C THR A 524 -10.24 -0.32 26.34
N THR A 525 -11.18 -1.11 26.84
CA THR A 525 -11.04 -1.70 28.19
C THR A 525 -10.05 -2.86 28.14
N LEU A 526 -8.93 -2.71 28.86
CA LEU A 526 -7.93 -3.76 29.04
C LEU A 526 -8.59 -5.02 29.67
N GLY A 527 -8.26 -6.21 29.16
CA GLY A 527 -8.74 -7.49 29.71
C GLY A 527 -10.06 -8.04 29.16
N LYS A 528 -10.69 -7.42 28.13
CA LYS A 528 -11.85 -8.00 27.44
C LYS A 528 -11.46 -8.72 26.14
N HIS A 529 -12.21 -9.78 25.80
CA HIS A 529 -12.02 -10.49 24.54
C HIS A 529 -12.35 -9.60 23.33
N GLY A 530 -11.32 -9.28 22.54
CA GLY A 530 -11.46 -8.67 21.22
C GLY A 530 -11.69 -9.71 20.12
N ARG A 531 -11.87 -9.20 18.90
CA ARG A 531 -11.97 -10.00 17.68
C ARG A 531 -10.56 -10.30 17.19
N THR A 532 -10.21 -11.58 17.10
CA THR A 532 -8.96 -12.02 16.46
C THR A 532 -9.22 -12.40 15.01
N ILE A 533 -8.37 -11.87 14.12
CA ILE A 533 -8.36 -12.20 12.70
C ILE A 533 -6.98 -12.78 12.39
N VAL A 534 -6.94 -14.04 11.97
CA VAL A 534 -5.68 -14.74 11.68
C VAL A 534 -5.38 -14.61 10.19
N PHE A 535 -4.16 -14.21 9.87
CA PHE A 535 -3.64 -14.13 8.50
C PHE A 535 -2.43 -15.05 8.34
N LYS A 536 -2.31 -15.64 7.15
CA LYS A 536 -1.16 -16.45 6.71
C LYS A 536 -0.62 -15.89 5.39
N ALA A 537 0.68 -15.63 5.35
CA ALA A 537 1.40 -15.23 4.13
C ALA A 537 1.91 -16.46 3.37
N ARG A 538 2.52 -16.28 2.18
CA ARG A 538 3.12 -17.40 1.43
C ARG A 538 4.43 -17.86 2.05
N SER A 539 5.19 -16.92 2.61
CA SER A 539 6.53 -17.10 3.19
C SER A 539 6.70 -16.30 4.47
N ARG A 540 7.76 -16.61 5.23
CA ARG A 540 8.16 -15.81 6.40
C ARG A 540 8.48 -14.36 6.01
N VAL A 541 9.20 -14.16 4.91
CA VAL A 541 9.62 -12.82 4.44
C VAL A 541 8.42 -11.93 4.18
N GLU A 542 7.41 -12.43 3.48
CA GLU A 542 6.16 -11.70 3.25
C GLU A 542 5.43 -11.38 4.56
N LYS A 543 5.37 -12.35 5.48
CA LYS A 543 4.77 -12.13 6.80
C LYS A 543 5.50 -11.00 7.55
N ASP A 544 6.83 -10.99 7.53
CA ASP A 544 7.63 -9.95 8.18
C ASP A 544 7.36 -8.56 7.57
N GLN A 545 7.29 -8.45 6.24
CA GLN A 545 6.92 -7.21 5.56
C GLN A 545 5.51 -6.74 5.94
N TRP A 546 4.54 -7.65 6.01
CA TRP A 546 3.16 -7.34 6.44
C TRP A 546 3.11 -6.84 7.87
N VAL A 547 3.80 -7.52 8.78
CA VAL A 547 3.84 -7.15 10.20
C VAL A 547 4.49 -5.79 10.38
N LEU A 548 5.63 -5.53 9.74
CA LEU A 548 6.32 -4.24 9.78
C LEU A 548 5.45 -3.11 9.24
N SER A 549 4.85 -3.31 8.06
CA SER A 549 4.01 -2.29 7.42
C SER A 549 2.77 -1.98 8.24
N ILE A 550 2.10 -3.00 8.79
CA ILE A 550 0.92 -2.81 9.66
C ILE A 550 1.31 -2.15 10.98
N SER A 551 2.42 -2.56 11.61
CA SER A 551 2.91 -1.95 12.85
C SER A 551 3.15 -0.45 12.65
N SER A 552 3.88 -0.08 11.58
CA SER A 552 4.17 1.32 11.28
C SER A 552 2.92 2.17 11.08
N GLU A 553 1.85 1.59 10.52
CA GLU A 553 0.57 2.30 10.38
C GLU A 553 -0.20 2.41 11.69
N ILE A 554 -0.12 1.41 12.56
CA ILE A 554 -0.69 1.49 13.91
C ILE A 554 0.03 2.58 14.71
N ASP A 555 1.36 2.60 14.66
CA ASP A 555 2.20 3.59 15.35
C ASP A 555 1.87 5.01 14.87
N ARG A 556 1.81 5.22 13.54
CA ARG A 556 1.39 6.51 12.96
C ARG A 556 0.00 6.95 13.42
N LEU A 557 -0.97 6.04 13.48
CA LEU A 557 -2.34 6.36 13.94
C LEU A 557 -2.40 6.69 15.44
N GLN A 558 -1.50 6.13 16.24
CA GLN A 558 -1.37 6.45 17.66
C GLN A 558 -0.76 7.83 17.84
N GLU A 559 0.26 8.19 17.04
CA GLU A 559 0.88 9.53 17.07
C GLU A 559 -0.10 10.66 16.75
N GLU A 560 -1.00 10.45 15.77
CA GLU A 560 -2.05 11.42 15.43
C GLU A 560 -3.06 11.66 16.56
N LYS A 561 -3.08 10.79 17.59
CA LYS A 561 -4.00 10.89 18.74
C LYS A 561 -3.22 11.19 20.03
N PRO A 562 -3.50 12.30 20.73
CA PRO A 562 -2.93 12.51 22.07
C PRO A 562 -3.48 11.47 23.06
N GLU A 563 -2.63 10.53 23.50
CA GLU A 563 -2.99 9.50 24.48
C GLU A 563 -3.27 10.11 25.87
N ASP A 564 -4.44 9.79 26.44
CA ASP A 564 -4.72 9.94 27.88
C ASP A 564 -4.89 8.54 28.49
N ILE A 565 -3.83 7.98 29.07
CA ILE A 565 -3.93 6.73 29.83
C ILE A 565 -4.39 7.06 31.25
N ARG A 566 -5.56 6.56 31.67
CA ARG A 566 -6.03 6.64 33.06
C ARG A 566 -6.14 5.26 33.69
N ILE A 567 -5.31 4.99 34.70
CA ILE A 567 -5.41 3.79 35.53
C ILE A 567 -6.63 3.95 36.44
N VAL A 568 -7.60 3.04 36.33
CA VAL A 568 -8.73 2.96 37.26
C VAL A 568 -8.37 1.95 38.33
N SER A 569 -8.08 2.41 39.54
CA SER A 569 -7.98 1.55 40.72
C SER A 569 -9.32 0.86 40.97
N GLN A 570 -9.31 -0.46 41.12
CA GLN A 570 -10.50 -1.23 41.52
C GLN A 570 -10.97 -0.86 42.92
#